data_AF-A0A9E5WEK7-F1
#
_entry.id   AF-A0A9E5WEK7-F1
#
_cell.length_a   1.000
_cell.length_b   1.000
_cell.length_c   1.000
_cell.angle_alpha   90.00
_cell.angle_beta   90.00
_cell.angle_gamma   90.00
#
_symmetry.space_group_name_H-M   'P 1'
#
loop_
_entity.id
_entity.type
_entity.pdbx_description
1 polymer ?
#
loop_
_entity_poly.entity_id
_entity_poly.type
_entity_poly.pdbx_seq_one_letter_code
_entity_poly.pdbx_strand_id
1 'polypeptide(L)' 'MKIVKLENIEDKLLTIRGEHVLLDSDVAEIYGVATKRINEAVKNNPGKFPAGYLLQLDESELSALRSKFSTAKLTKT' A
#
# COMPACT_ATOMS: atom_id res chain seq x y z
N MET A 1 18.05 0.16 14.70
CA MET A 1 17.06 -0.79 14.15
C MET A 1 15.79 -0.61 14.97
N LYS A 2 14.74 0.03 14.41
CA LYS A 2 13.46 0.19 15.13
C LYS A 2 12.78 -1.18 15.11
N ILE A 3 12.57 -1.76 16.28
CA ILE A 3 11.79 -2.99 16.42
C ILE A 3 10.33 -2.54 16.45
N VAL A 4 9.56 -2.87 15.41
CA VAL A 4 8.13 -2.62 15.40
C VAL A 4 7.48 -3.58 16.39
N LYS A 5 6.67 -3.04 17.31
CA LYS A 5 5.88 -3.85 18.23
C LYS A 5 4.69 -4.45 17.50
N LEU A 6 4.31 -5.67 17.86
CA LEU A 6 3.18 -6.38 17.25
C LEU A 6 1.87 -5.58 17.38
N GLU A 7 1.70 -4.89 18.51
CA GLU A 7 0.55 -4.01 18.81
C GLU A 7 0.36 -2.93 17.74
N ASN A 8 1.45 -2.40 17.17
CA ASN A 8 1.37 -1.37 16.13
C ASN A 8 0.96 -1.93 14.75
N ILE A 9 1.03 -3.24 14.55
CA ILE A 9 0.67 -3.90 13.28
C ILE A 9 -0.83 -4.14 13.25
N GLU A 10 -1.44 -4.48 14.39
CA GLU A 10 -2.88 -4.73 14.51
C GLU A 10 -3.69 -3.48 14.15
N ASP A 11 -3.26 -2.29 14.59
CA ASP A 11 -3.90 -1.01 14.23
C ASP A 11 -3.80 -0.65 12.74
N LYS A 12 -2.81 -1.21 12.03
CA LYS A 12 -2.57 -0.97 10.60
C LYS A 12 -3.26 -2.01 9.72
N LEU A 13 -3.86 -3.03 10.31
CA LEU A 13 -4.46 -4.15 9.61
C LEU A 13 -5.84 -3.76 9.07
N LEU A 14 -5.97 -3.71 7.74
CA LEU A 14 -7.22 -3.42 7.08
C LEU A 14 -7.90 -4.72 6.63
N THR A 15 -9.22 -4.76 6.68
CA THR A 15 -9.98 -5.88 6.10
C THR A 15 -10.47 -5.49 4.71
N ILE A 16 -9.88 -6.09 3.68
CA ILE A 16 -10.27 -5.90 2.27
C ILE A 16 -10.69 -7.25 1.72
N ARG A 17 -11.93 -7.35 1.19
CA ARG A 17 -12.49 -8.60 0.62
C ARG A 17 -12.51 -9.79 1.60
N GLY A 18 -12.55 -9.51 2.90
CA GLY A 18 -12.50 -10.53 3.96
C GLY A 18 -11.08 -11.01 4.30
N GLU A 19 -10.05 -10.42 3.67
CA GLU A 19 -8.65 -10.70 3.96
C GLU A 19 -8.02 -9.53 4.73
N HIS A 20 -7.05 -9.86 5.57
CA HIS A 20 -6.28 -8.88 6.34
C HIS A 20 -5.09 -8.39 5.53
N VAL A 21 -5.00 -7.08 5.32
CA VAL A 21 -4.06 -6.45 4.39
C VAL A 21 -3.39 -5.25 5.05
N LEU A 22 -2.09 -5.10 4.79
CA LEU A 22 -1.32 -3.90 5.14
C LEU A 22 -1.13 -3.04 3.90
N LEU A 23 -1.25 -1.72 4.05
CA LEU A 23 -0.90 -0.80 2.97
C LEU A 23 0.60 -0.80 2.74
N ASP A 24 1.02 -0.53 1.50
CA ASP A 24 2.44 -0.43 1.17
C ASP A 24 3.16 0.66 1.99
N SER A 25 2.43 1.69 2.42
CA SER A 25 2.91 2.76 3.32
C SER A 25 3.21 2.24 4.73
N ASP A 26 2.37 1.37 5.25
CA ASP A 26 2.57 0.74 6.56
C ASP A 26 3.74 -0.24 6.51
N VAL A 27 3.82 -1.04 5.44
CA VAL A 27 4.96 -1.94 5.19
C VAL A 27 6.26 -1.15 5.08
N ALA A 28 6.25 -0.04 4.33
CA ALA A 28 7.39 0.86 4.20
C ALA A 28 7.86 1.43 5.55
N GLU A 29 6.94 1.85 6.41
CA GLU A 29 7.25 2.32 7.76
C GLU A 29 7.84 1.20 8.63
N ILE A 30 7.28 -0.01 8.56
CA ILE A 30 7.74 -1.17 9.32
C ILE A 30 9.18 -1.53 8.97
N TYR A 31 9.50 -1.56 7.67
CA TYR A 31 10.84 -1.88 7.19
C TYR A 31 11.78 -0.66 7.16
N GLY A 32 11.28 0.55 7.45
CA GLY A 32 12.07 1.78 7.43
C GLY A 32 12.60 2.16 6.03
N VAL A 33 11.85 1.82 4.99
CA VAL A 33 12.19 2.08 3.58
C VAL A 33 11.13 2.93 2.91
N ALA A 34 11.41 3.48 1.73
CA ALA A 34 10.39 4.17 0.94
C ALA A 34 9.41 3.15 0.31
N THR A 35 8.13 3.52 0.17
CA THR A 35 7.10 2.73 -0.54
C THR A 35 7.53 2.30 -1.93
N LYS A 36 8.25 3.18 -2.65
CA LYS A 36 8.85 2.87 -3.94
C LYS A 36 9.76 1.63 -3.89
N ARG A 37 10.55 1.46 -2.83
CA ARG A 37 11.47 0.31 -2.68
C ARG A 37 10.73 -1.00 -2.43
N ILE A 38 9.59 -0.95 -1.75
CA ILE A 38 8.69 -2.11 -1.61
C ILE A 38 8.16 -2.51 -2.99
N ASN A 39 7.63 -1.55 -3.75
CA ASN A 39 7.11 -1.81 -5.10
C ASN A 39 8.19 -2.32 -6.08
N GLU A 40 9.41 -1.78 -6.00
CA GLU A 40 10.56 -2.28 -6.77
C GLU A 40 10.92 -3.72 -6.39
N ALA A 41 10.90 -4.07 -5.10
CA ALA A 41 11.19 -5.43 -4.65
C ALA A 41 10.16 -6.43 -5.18
N VAL A 42 8.88 -6.09 -5.12
CA VAL A 42 7.76 -6.88 -5.67
C VAL A 42 7.92 -7.08 -7.17
N LYS A 43 8.19 -6.00 -7.91
CA LYS A 43 8.33 -6.04 -9.37
C LYS A 43 9.57 -6.83 -9.82
N ASN A 44 10.70 -6.68 -9.14
CA ASN A 44 11.98 -7.27 -9.54
C ASN A 44 12.15 -8.71 -9.05
N ASN A 45 11.44 -9.12 -8.00
CA ASN A 45 11.57 -10.45 -7.39
C ASN A 45 10.21 -11.12 -7.17
N PRO A 46 9.34 -11.25 -8.20
CA PRO A 46 7.99 -11.78 -8.02
C PRO A 46 8.01 -13.21 -7.42
N GLY A 47 9.00 -14.03 -7.75
CA GLY A 47 9.16 -15.39 -7.22
C GLY A 47 9.53 -15.48 -5.72
N LYS A 48 9.82 -14.36 -5.05
CA LYS A 48 10.06 -14.33 -3.60
C LYS A 48 8.77 -14.14 -2.79
N PHE A 49 7.67 -13.79 -3.43
CA PHE A 49 6.40 -13.54 -2.77
C PHE A 49 5.45 -14.72 -3.01
N PRO A 50 4.98 -15.39 -1.94
CA PRO A 50 3.99 -16.47 -2.07
C PRO A 50 2.67 -15.98 -2.67
N ALA A 51 1.89 -16.91 -3.23
CA ALA A 51 0.53 -16.61 -3.65
C ALA A 51 -0.32 -16.12 -2.46
N GLY A 52 -1.08 -15.05 -2.65
CA GLY A 52 -1.89 -14.40 -1.61
C GLY A 52 -1.14 -13.38 -0.75
N TYR A 53 0.19 -13.23 -0.91
CA TYR A 53 0.96 -12.25 -0.14
C TYR A 53 0.83 -10.81 -0.66
N LEU A 54 0.44 -10.67 -1.92
CA LEU A 54 0.24 -9.39 -2.59
C LEU A 54 -1.23 -9.26 -2.93
N LEU A 55 -1.88 -8.24 -2.38
CA LEU A 55 -3.20 -7.85 -2.82
C LEU A 55 -3.05 -6.91 -4.03
N GLN A 56 -3.46 -7.37 -5.20
CA GLN A 56 -3.54 -6.54 -6.39
C GLN A 56 -4.99 -6.05 -6.55
N LEU A 57 -5.17 -4.73 -6.56
CA LEU A 57 -6.46 -4.11 -6.92
C LEU A 57 -6.76 -4.36 -8.39
N ASP A 58 -8.02 -4.62 -8.70
CA ASP A 58 -8.45 -4.68 -10.10
C ASP A 58 -8.63 -3.28 -10.70
N GLU A 59 -8.72 -3.23 -12.03
CA GLU A 59 -8.82 -1.97 -12.77
C GLU A 59 -10.07 -1.16 -12.39
N SER A 60 -11.15 -1.83 -12.00
CA SER A 60 -12.41 -1.19 -11.58
C SER A 60 -12.26 -0.53 -10.21
N GLU A 61 -11.69 -1.24 -9.22
CA GLU A 61 -11.35 -0.69 -7.91
C GLU A 61 -10.37 0.48 -8.01
N LEU A 62 -9.36 0.34 -8.85
CA LEU A 62 -8.34 1.36 -9.06
C LEU A 62 -8.95 2.60 -9.73
N SER A 63 -9.88 2.42 -10.67
CA SER A 63 -10.63 3.52 -11.29
C SER A 63 -11.51 4.26 -10.28
N ALA A 64 -12.16 3.55 -9.36
CA ALA A 64 -12.97 4.14 -8.29
C ALA A 64 -12.13 4.92 -7.26
N LEU A 65 -10.91 4.46 -6.97
CA LEU A 65 -9.97 5.13 -6.06
C LEU A 65 -9.29 6.36 -6.69
N ARG A 66 -9.20 6.42 -8.03
CA ARG A 66 -8.67 7.58 -8.74
C ARG A 66 -9.72 8.69 -8.79
N SER A 67 -9.66 9.63 -7.85
CA SER A 67 -10.43 10.87 -7.96
C SER A 67 -10.03 11.64 -9.22
N LYS A 68 -11.00 11.93 -10.10
CA LYS A 68 -10.83 12.74 -11.32
C LYS A 68 -10.43 14.20 -11.06
N PHE A 69 -10.40 14.65 -9.81
CA PHE A 69 -10.09 16.03 -9.44
C PHE A 69 -8.88 16.11 -8.51
N SER A 70 -7.68 16.06 -9.10
CA SER A 70 -6.46 16.55 -8.47
C SER A 70 -6.09 17.89 -9.11
N THR A 71 -6.70 18.99 -8.65
CA THR A 71 -6.17 20.36 -8.63
C THR A 71 -7.31 21.34 -8.30
N ALA A 72 -7.09 22.21 -7.32
CA ALA A 72 -7.93 23.39 -7.13
C ALA A 72 -7.67 24.36 -8.29
N LYS A 73 -8.72 24.82 -8.97
CA LYS A 73 -8.61 25.88 -9.96
C LYS A 73 -8.30 27.19 -9.24
N LEU A 74 -7.04 27.58 -9.18
CA LEU A 74 -6.64 28.93 -8.74
C LEU A 74 -7.00 29.92 -9.86
N THR A 75 -8.27 30.23 -10.02
CA THR A 75 -8.69 31.40 -10.80
C THR A 75 -8.40 32.64 -9.99
N LYS A 76 -7.30 33.32 -10.30
CA LYS A 76 -7.01 34.65 -9.79
C LYS A 76 -7.96 35.62 -10.50
N THR A 77 -8.88 36.23 -9.74
CA THR A 77 -9.74 37.35 -10.17
C THR A 77 -8.90 38.55 -10.57
#